data_AF-A0A412GTW6-F1
#
_entry.id   AF-A0A412GTW6-F1
#
_cell.length_a   1.000
_cell.length_b   1.000
_cell.length_c   1.000
_cell.angle_alpha   90.00
_cell.angle_beta   90.00
_cell.angle_gamma   90.00
#
_symmetry.space_group_name_H-M   'P 1'
#
loop_
_entity.id
_entity.type
_entity.pdbx_description
1 polymer ?
#
loop_
_entity_poly.entity_id
_entity_poly.type
_entity_poly.pdbx_seq_one_letter_code
_entity_poly.pdbx_strand_id
1 'polypeptide(L)'
;MGYFSLDIKKAKGSSDTVQSDHIERRIIPKNADPTRTHLNRVLIEYPDGVHGRDEAIAHRLNTAGIKRKITHDQVRVVRVVLSGTHEDMMDIQENGRLDEWCSDSIQWLQATFGRENVVAAHLHMDEKTPHIHAAIVPIVTGERRKAKKEQEDGKRKYHKKANTVRLCADDLFNRQTLIAYHDNYARVMAKYGLQRGVRGSEARHTTTTQYYRDIQKKNAALDAENKRLQEQKTETEQELRQAKKEVQTEKLKGAATTAATNIAESVGSLFGSNKVKTLERENTALYREVATHEETIEILQNRIHTMQTEHNRQLLEIQQNHRKEMAEKSVRHKDEVSGLKRIIEKLCAWFPMAKEIMRIESLCRLVGFNERQTTTLTYGKPLIYEGKLYSEEHNRSFTTERAGFQVVKDPADKSKLTLVINRQPIGEWFREQFDRLRQSIRQPIQPQRKSRGIT
;
A
#
# COMPACT_ATOMS: atom_id res chain seq x y z
N MET A 1 20.84 4.01 -5.90
CA MET A 1 20.56 2.86 -5.02
C MET A 1 19.61 3.33 -3.93
N GLY A 2 18.36 2.88 -3.98
CA GLY A 2 17.39 3.14 -2.92
C GLY A 2 17.66 2.38 -1.64
N TYR A 3 16.85 2.64 -0.61
CA TYR A 3 16.93 1.94 0.67
C TYR A 3 15.82 0.88 0.75
N PHE A 4 16.14 -0.31 1.28
CA PHE A 4 15.08 -1.20 1.70
C PHE A 4 14.42 -0.70 3.00
N SER A 5 13.16 -1.07 3.20
CA SER A 5 12.44 -0.92 4.45
C SER A 5 12.20 -2.29 5.09
N LEU A 6 12.60 -2.42 6.35
CA LEU A 6 12.37 -3.59 7.21
C LEU A 6 11.78 -3.06 8.52
N ASP A 7 10.47 -3.17 8.67
CA ASP A 7 9.76 -2.77 9.89
C ASP A 7 9.32 -4.01 10.68
N ILE A 8 9.45 -3.94 12.01
CA ILE A 8 9.21 -5.09 12.90
C ILE A 8 8.38 -4.61 14.09
N LYS A 9 7.16 -5.12 14.23
CA LYS A 9 6.20 -4.75 15.28
C LYS A 9 5.74 -5.97 16.08
N LYS A 10 5.95 -5.92 17.40
CA LYS A 10 5.47 -6.95 18.33
C LYS A 10 3.97 -6.76 18.57
N ALA A 11 3.17 -7.82 18.39
CA ALA A 11 1.75 -7.83 18.74
C ALA A 11 1.49 -8.77 19.93
N LYS A 12 0.82 -8.22 20.94
CA LYS A 12 0.36 -8.90 22.15
C LYS A 12 -1.15 -9.11 22.07
N GLY A 13 -1.71 -9.88 22.99
CA GLY A 13 -3.15 -10.11 23.08
C GLY A 13 -3.57 -11.44 22.47
N SER A 14 -4.86 -11.73 22.57
CA SER A 14 -5.45 -13.01 22.15
C SER A 14 -5.67 -13.14 20.65
N SER A 15 -5.76 -12.02 19.92
CA SER A 15 -5.97 -12.03 18.46
C SER A 15 -5.25 -10.87 17.76
N ASP A 16 -5.01 -11.05 16.46
CA ASP A 16 -4.41 -10.04 15.58
C ASP A 16 -5.39 -9.60 14.48
N THR A 17 -6.69 -9.77 14.73
CA THR A 17 -7.77 -9.81 13.75
C THR A 17 -7.88 -8.53 12.93
N VAL A 18 -7.79 -7.35 13.54
CA VAL A 18 -7.84 -6.08 12.79
C VAL A 18 -6.72 -5.99 11.76
N GLN A 19 -5.52 -6.45 12.12
CA GLN A 19 -4.40 -6.46 11.19
C GLN A 19 -4.58 -7.55 10.13
N SER A 20 -5.09 -8.72 10.50
CA SER A 20 -5.39 -9.80 9.56
C SER A 20 -6.47 -9.39 8.56
N ASP A 21 -7.55 -8.76 8.99
CA ASP A 21 -8.63 -8.28 8.12
C ASP A 21 -8.13 -7.21 7.14
N HIS A 22 -7.21 -6.35 7.57
CA HIS A 22 -6.54 -5.40 6.68
C HIS A 22 -5.62 -6.12 5.68
N ILE A 23 -4.79 -7.07 6.12
CA ILE A 23 -3.83 -7.78 5.27
C ILE A 23 -4.55 -8.66 4.24
N GLU A 24 -5.58 -9.38 4.66
CA GLU A 24 -6.36 -10.29 3.81
C GLU A 24 -7.50 -9.59 3.07
N ARG A 25 -7.55 -8.25 3.14
CA ARG A 25 -8.52 -7.40 2.46
C ARG A 25 -9.98 -7.76 2.76
N ARG A 26 -10.25 -8.28 3.96
CA ARG A 26 -11.62 -8.41 4.51
C ARG A 26 -12.22 -7.02 4.80
N ILE A 27 -11.37 -6.05 5.12
CA ILE A 27 -11.70 -4.63 5.19
C ILE A 27 -10.76 -3.87 4.25
N ILE A 28 -11.31 -3.23 3.22
CA ILE A 28 -10.54 -2.47 2.24
C ILE A 28 -10.14 -1.11 2.86
N PRO A 29 -8.84 -0.81 2.99
CA PRO A 29 -8.40 0.47 3.53
C PRO A 29 -8.55 1.59 2.49
N LYS A 30 -8.68 2.85 2.94
CA LYS A 30 -8.92 4.01 2.05
C LYS A 30 -7.80 4.25 1.03
N ASN A 31 -6.58 3.83 1.34
CA ASN A 31 -5.39 4.02 0.50
C ASN A 31 -5.10 2.83 -0.43
N ALA A 32 -5.92 1.78 -0.40
CA ALA A 32 -5.83 0.69 -1.37
C ALA A 32 -6.71 1.00 -2.58
N ASP A 33 -6.19 0.71 -3.76
CA ASP A 33 -6.87 0.76 -5.05
C ASP A 33 -7.59 -0.57 -5.31
N PRO A 34 -8.93 -0.62 -5.25
CA PRO A 34 -9.69 -1.85 -5.44
C PRO A 34 -9.47 -2.51 -6.80
N THR A 35 -9.08 -1.74 -7.81
CA THR A 35 -8.81 -2.28 -9.16
C THR A 35 -7.55 -3.13 -9.20
N ARG A 36 -6.64 -2.95 -8.24
CA ARG A 36 -5.33 -3.64 -8.17
C ARG A 36 -5.31 -4.75 -7.13
N THR A 37 -6.34 -4.92 -6.31
CA THR A 37 -6.39 -5.94 -5.23
C THR A 37 -6.17 -7.36 -5.74
N HIS A 38 -6.59 -7.66 -6.97
CA HIS A 38 -6.37 -8.96 -7.61
C HIS A 38 -4.90 -9.28 -7.88
N LEU A 39 -4.00 -8.29 -7.81
CA LEU A 39 -2.56 -8.45 -7.93
C LEU A 39 -1.88 -8.82 -6.59
N ASN A 40 -2.61 -8.76 -5.47
CA ASN A 40 -2.11 -9.20 -4.18
C ASN A 40 -1.92 -10.72 -4.19
N ARG A 41 -0.92 -11.21 -3.45
CA ARG A 41 -0.59 -12.64 -3.43
C ARG A 41 -0.31 -13.15 -2.03
N VAL A 42 -0.78 -14.35 -1.74
CA VAL A 42 -0.32 -15.12 -0.58
C VAL A 42 0.97 -15.81 -0.97
N LEU A 43 2.04 -15.57 -0.22
CA LEU A 43 3.39 -16.06 -0.53
C LEU A 43 3.79 -17.31 0.26
N ILE A 44 2.98 -17.69 1.26
CA ILE A 44 3.20 -18.89 2.08
C ILE A 44 1.90 -19.67 2.13
N GLU A 45 1.97 -20.95 1.78
CA GLU A 45 0.85 -21.87 1.89
C GLU A 45 0.52 -22.17 3.36
N TYR A 46 -0.77 -22.18 3.68
CA TYR A 46 -1.24 -22.53 5.01
C TYR A 46 -1.36 -24.05 5.18
N PRO A 47 -1.18 -24.57 6.41
CA PRO A 47 -1.45 -25.96 6.71
C PRO A 47 -2.90 -26.38 6.41
N ASP A 48 -3.12 -27.69 6.25
CA ASP A 48 -4.46 -28.22 6.00
C ASP A 48 -5.46 -27.82 7.10
N GLY A 49 -6.62 -27.30 6.68
CA GLY A 49 -7.68 -26.84 7.59
C GLY A 49 -7.42 -25.48 8.25
N VAL A 50 -6.35 -24.76 7.85
CA VAL A 50 -6.05 -23.41 8.31
C VAL A 50 -6.46 -22.39 7.24
N HIS A 51 -7.38 -21.50 7.59
CA HIS A 51 -7.98 -20.52 6.69
C HIS A 51 -7.66 -19.10 7.13
N GLY A 52 -6.44 -18.67 6.78
CA GLY A 52 -6.00 -17.31 6.99
C GLY A 52 -4.95 -17.15 8.09
N ARG A 53 -4.49 -15.91 8.23
CA ARG A 53 -3.35 -15.51 9.03
C ARG A 53 -3.58 -15.71 10.53
N ASP A 54 -4.75 -15.33 11.05
CA ASP A 54 -5.08 -15.52 12.47
C ASP A 54 -5.10 -16.99 12.85
N GLU A 55 -5.70 -17.84 12.01
CA GLU A 55 -5.72 -19.29 12.20
C GLU A 55 -4.32 -19.89 12.07
N ALA A 56 -3.48 -19.40 11.17
CA ALA A 56 -2.09 -19.86 11.02
C ALA A 56 -1.25 -19.54 12.26
N ILE A 57 -1.43 -18.36 12.85
CA ILE A 57 -0.80 -17.98 14.13
C ILE A 57 -1.28 -18.93 15.24
N ALA A 58 -2.60 -19.14 15.37
CA ALA A 58 -3.16 -20.02 16.39
C ALA A 58 -2.68 -21.47 16.22
N HIS A 59 -2.69 -21.98 14.99
CA HIS A 59 -2.20 -23.31 14.63
C HIS A 59 -0.75 -23.49 15.07
N ARG A 60 0.14 -22.54 14.75
CA ARG A 60 1.55 -22.62 15.15
C ARG A 60 1.72 -22.58 16.68
N LEU A 61 0.98 -21.74 17.39
CA LEU A 61 1.03 -21.69 18.85
C LEU A 61 0.58 -23.01 19.51
N ASN A 62 -0.45 -23.65 18.94
CA ASN A 62 -1.02 -24.90 19.46
C ASN A 62 -0.15 -26.13 19.13
N THR A 63 0.54 -26.12 17.99
CA THR A 63 1.34 -27.27 17.51
C THR A 63 2.82 -27.19 17.87
N ALA A 64 3.33 -26.03 18.30
CA ALA A 64 4.73 -25.83 18.67
C ALA A 64 5.19 -26.59 19.94
N GLY A 65 4.31 -27.31 20.63
CA GLY A 65 4.70 -28.06 21.84
C GLY A 65 5.02 -27.17 23.05
N ILE A 66 4.47 -25.96 23.11
CA ILE A 66 4.61 -25.07 24.26
C ILE A 66 3.85 -25.66 25.45
N LYS A 67 4.59 -26.07 26.48
CA LYS A 67 3.98 -26.72 27.67
C LYS A 67 3.34 -25.74 28.65
N ARG A 68 3.76 -24.48 28.65
CA ARG A 68 3.25 -23.46 29.57
C ARG A 68 2.11 -22.69 28.92
N LYS A 69 1.08 -22.38 29.69
CA LYS A 69 -0.03 -21.53 29.26
C LYS A 69 0.51 -20.19 28.73
N ILE A 70 0.05 -19.82 27.53
CA ILE A 70 0.37 -18.54 26.91
C ILE A 70 -0.55 -17.46 27.48
N THR A 71 0.03 -16.47 28.16
CA THR A 71 -0.71 -15.37 28.77
C THR A 71 -1.08 -14.30 27.72
N HIS A 72 -1.99 -13.41 28.07
CA HIS A 72 -2.51 -12.38 27.15
C HIS A 72 -1.48 -11.27 26.85
N ASP A 73 -0.52 -11.05 27.75
CA ASP A 73 0.53 -10.03 27.66
C ASP A 73 1.76 -10.48 26.85
N GLN A 74 1.83 -11.78 26.51
CA GLN A 74 2.90 -12.32 25.70
C GLN A 74 2.75 -11.91 24.23
N VAL A 75 3.90 -11.69 23.59
CA VAL A 75 3.97 -11.40 22.15
C VAL A 75 3.71 -12.69 21.39
N ARG A 76 2.52 -12.82 20.82
CA ARG A 76 2.08 -14.02 20.09
C ARG A 76 2.54 -14.02 18.64
N VAL A 77 2.62 -12.83 18.04
CA VAL A 77 3.10 -12.65 16.68
C VAL A 77 3.96 -11.39 16.59
N VAL A 78 4.99 -11.46 15.76
CA VAL A 78 5.78 -10.31 15.32
C VAL A 78 5.43 -10.07 13.86
N ARG A 79 4.89 -8.88 13.60
CA ARG A 79 4.53 -8.41 12.27
C ARG A 79 5.78 -7.83 11.61
N VAL A 80 6.09 -8.26 10.41
CA VAL A 80 7.22 -7.75 9.63
C VAL A 80 6.70 -7.17 8.33
N VAL A 81 7.15 -5.95 7.99
CA VAL A 81 6.87 -5.33 6.70
C VAL A 81 8.17 -5.19 5.93
N LEU A 82 8.21 -5.72 4.72
CA LEU A 82 9.35 -5.64 3.80
C LEU A 82 8.96 -4.82 2.58
N SER A 83 9.77 -3.83 2.23
CA SER A 83 9.58 -3.00 1.03
C SER A 83 10.89 -2.28 0.67
N GLY A 84 10.80 -1.27 -0.17
CA GLY A 84 11.85 -0.32 -0.50
C GLY A 84 11.27 1.07 -0.76
N THR A 85 12.11 1.97 -1.24
CA THR A 85 11.68 3.23 -1.86
C THR A 85 10.69 2.96 -3.00
N HIS A 86 9.76 3.90 -3.23
CA HIS A 86 8.68 3.70 -4.19
C HIS A 86 9.23 3.42 -5.58
N GLU A 87 10.19 4.24 -6.00
CA GLU A 87 10.86 4.19 -7.28
C GLU A 87 11.54 2.84 -7.50
N ASP A 88 12.40 2.40 -6.58
CA ASP A 88 13.10 1.12 -6.71
C ASP A 88 12.15 -0.09 -6.68
N MET A 89 11.05 -0.04 -5.92
CA MET A 89 10.06 -1.13 -5.94
C MET A 89 9.28 -1.18 -7.26
N MET A 90 9.00 -0.04 -7.88
CA MET A 90 8.40 0.02 -9.21
C MET A 90 9.40 -0.49 -10.26
N ASP A 91 10.68 -0.11 -10.17
CA ASP A 91 11.73 -0.62 -11.05
C ASP A 91 11.87 -2.14 -10.96
N ILE A 92 11.85 -2.73 -9.75
CA ILE A 92 11.87 -4.19 -9.55
C ILE A 92 10.65 -4.84 -10.23
N GLN A 93 9.48 -4.23 -10.12
CA GLN A 93 8.25 -4.73 -10.74
C GLN A 93 8.31 -4.65 -12.28
N GLU A 94 8.67 -3.50 -12.83
CA GLU A 94 8.70 -3.24 -14.28
C GLU A 94 9.75 -4.09 -15.00
N ASN A 95 10.87 -4.39 -14.33
CA ASN A 95 11.90 -5.29 -14.84
C ASN A 95 11.55 -6.79 -14.66
N GLY A 96 10.34 -7.13 -14.21
CA GLY A 96 9.90 -8.52 -14.04
C GLY A 96 10.59 -9.27 -12.90
N ARG A 97 11.24 -8.56 -11.96
CA ARG A 97 12.02 -9.14 -10.86
C ARG A 97 11.25 -9.26 -9.54
N LEU A 98 9.96 -8.91 -9.54
CA LEU A 98 9.10 -8.93 -8.35
C LEU A 98 9.01 -10.32 -7.72
N ASP A 99 8.91 -11.37 -8.53
CA ASP A 99 8.80 -12.76 -8.04
C ASP A 99 10.09 -13.24 -7.41
N GLU A 100 11.22 -12.88 -8.01
CA GLU A 100 12.55 -13.10 -7.45
C GLU A 100 12.65 -12.40 -6.09
N TRP A 101 12.28 -11.12 -6.01
CA TRP A 101 12.31 -10.34 -4.77
C TRP A 101 11.41 -10.93 -3.68
N CYS A 102 10.21 -11.39 -4.04
CA CYS A 102 9.31 -12.06 -3.12
C CYS A 102 9.95 -13.35 -2.58
N SER A 103 10.45 -14.21 -3.48
CA SER A 103 11.06 -15.49 -3.10
C SER A 103 12.24 -15.30 -2.15
N ASP A 104 13.16 -14.39 -2.48
CA ASP A 104 14.34 -14.08 -1.67
C ASP A 104 13.97 -13.50 -0.30
N SER A 105 12.96 -12.65 -0.26
CA SER A 105 12.43 -12.08 0.98
C SER A 105 11.86 -13.16 1.89
N ILE A 106 11.08 -14.10 1.35
CA ILE A 106 10.53 -15.23 2.11
C ILE A 106 11.64 -16.19 2.56
N GLN A 107 12.59 -16.51 1.69
CA GLN A 107 13.74 -17.34 2.04
C GLN A 107 14.56 -16.72 3.17
N TRP A 108 14.82 -15.42 3.12
CA TRP A 108 15.51 -14.71 4.19
C TRP A 108 14.74 -14.76 5.51
N LEU A 109 13.42 -14.54 5.49
CA LEU A 109 12.57 -14.65 6.69
C LEU A 109 12.65 -16.07 7.29
N GLN A 110 12.51 -17.10 6.46
CA GLN A 110 12.52 -18.49 6.90
C GLN A 110 13.89 -18.94 7.42
N ALA A 111 14.97 -18.50 6.78
CA ALA A 111 16.34 -18.76 7.25
C ALA A 111 16.64 -18.03 8.57
N THR A 112 16.13 -16.82 8.74
CA THR A 112 16.40 -15.98 9.92
C THR A 112 15.57 -16.41 11.13
N PHE A 113 14.29 -16.73 10.93
CA PHE A 113 13.35 -16.95 12.03
C PHE A 113 12.89 -18.40 12.18
N GLY A 114 13.24 -19.26 11.21
CA GLY A 114 12.78 -20.64 11.11
C GLY A 114 11.53 -20.76 10.24
N ARG A 115 11.53 -21.73 9.32
CA ARG A 115 10.43 -21.95 8.36
C ARG A 115 9.06 -22.09 9.03
N GLU A 116 8.96 -22.85 10.11
CA GLU A 116 7.71 -23.04 10.85
C GLU A 116 7.24 -21.78 11.61
N ASN A 117 8.15 -20.85 11.88
CA ASN A 117 7.82 -19.63 12.61
C ASN A 117 7.27 -18.55 11.68
N VAL A 118 7.56 -18.59 10.38
CA VAL A 118 6.99 -17.68 9.39
C VAL A 118 5.66 -18.27 8.89
N VAL A 119 4.57 -17.91 9.54
CA VAL A 119 3.27 -18.59 9.39
C VAL A 119 2.38 -17.99 8.31
N ALA A 120 2.64 -16.76 7.89
CA ALA A 120 1.93 -16.09 6.81
C ALA A 120 2.83 -15.04 6.16
N ALA A 121 2.68 -14.86 4.85
CA ALA A 121 3.26 -13.73 4.15
C ALA A 121 2.36 -13.33 2.97
N HIS A 122 2.09 -12.03 2.84
CA HIS A 122 1.16 -11.47 1.85
C HIS A 122 1.83 -10.30 1.13
N LEU A 123 1.86 -10.36 -0.19
CA LEU A 123 2.26 -9.25 -1.05
C LEU A 123 1.06 -8.34 -1.30
N HIS A 124 1.22 -7.05 -1.03
CA HIS A 124 0.28 -6.00 -1.38
C HIS A 124 0.80 -5.20 -2.57
N MET A 125 0.00 -5.18 -3.64
CA MET A 125 0.23 -4.50 -4.91
C MET A 125 -0.83 -3.43 -5.18
N ASP A 126 -1.78 -3.27 -4.27
CA ASP A 126 -2.93 -2.37 -4.39
C ASP A 126 -2.75 -1.06 -3.63
N GLU A 127 -1.68 -0.90 -2.86
CA GLU A 127 -1.33 0.36 -2.21
C GLU A 127 -0.30 1.17 -3.03
N LYS A 128 0.24 2.24 -2.44
CA LYS A 128 1.17 3.15 -3.14
C LYS A 128 2.47 2.43 -3.57
N THR A 129 3.05 1.61 -2.70
CA THR A 129 4.33 0.93 -2.96
C THR A 129 4.17 -0.57 -2.71
N PRO A 130 4.64 -1.46 -3.61
CA PRO A 130 4.68 -2.89 -3.36
C PRO A 130 5.38 -3.24 -2.03
N HIS A 131 4.73 -4.06 -1.19
CA HIS A 131 5.30 -4.46 0.09
C HIS A 131 4.75 -5.80 0.57
N ILE A 132 5.52 -6.50 1.40
CA ILE A 132 5.16 -7.79 1.99
C ILE A 132 4.84 -7.59 3.46
N HIS A 133 3.68 -8.09 3.90
CA HIS A 133 3.37 -8.31 5.32
C HIS A 133 3.63 -9.76 5.68
N ALA A 134 4.56 -10.01 6.60
CA ALA A 134 4.85 -11.32 7.15
C ALA A 134 4.45 -11.43 8.63
N ALA A 135 4.03 -12.62 9.04
CA ALA A 135 3.69 -12.96 10.42
C ALA A 135 4.68 -13.99 10.95
N ILE A 136 5.39 -13.63 12.02
CA ILE A 136 6.36 -14.50 12.67
C ILE A 136 5.87 -14.86 14.07
N VAL A 137 5.70 -16.14 14.35
CA VAL A 137 5.44 -16.63 15.72
C VAL A 137 6.79 -16.89 16.39
N PRO A 138 7.17 -16.15 17.45
CA PRO A 138 8.52 -16.17 18.00
C PRO A 138 8.76 -17.39 18.90
N ILE A 139 8.70 -18.59 18.35
CA ILE A 139 9.03 -19.84 19.04
C ILE A 139 10.54 -20.02 19.07
N VAL A 140 11.08 -20.27 20.26
CA VAL A 140 12.48 -20.57 20.47
C VAL A 140 12.64 -21.86 21.27
N THR A 141 13.69 -22.60 20.93
CA THR A 141 14.18 -23.75 21.69
C THR A 141 15.56 -23.40 22.25
N GLY A 142 15.84 -23.84 23.47
CA GLY A 142 17.13 -23.59 24.12
C GLY A 142 17.05 -22.71 25.37
N GLU A 143 18.23 -22.51 25.99
CA GLU A 143 18.36 -21.78 27.24
C GLU A 143 17.87 -20.34 27.13
N ARG A 144 17.30 -19.84 28.24
CA ARG A 144 16.82 -18.46 28.31
C ARG A 144 18.02 -17.52 28.30
N ARG A 145 18.03 -16.51 27.42
CA ARG A 145 19.05 -15.46 27.43
C ARG A 145 19.28 -14.84 28.82
N LYS A 146 18.19 -14.55 29.55
CA LYS A 146 18.27 -14.01 30.93
C LYS A 146 18.86 -14.99 31.94
N ALA A 147 18.82 -16.30 31.71
CA ALA A 147 19.45 -17.27 32.60
C ALA A 147 20.99 -17.13 32.59
N LYS A 148 21.60 -16.80 31.45
CA LYS A 148 23.04 -16.51 31.36
C LYS A 148 23.43 -15.26 32.16
N LYS A 149 22.65 -14.17 32.03
CA LYS A 149 22.84 -12.95 32.85
C LYS A 149 22.60 -13.19 34.34
N GLU A 150 21.55 -13.94 34.71
CA GLU A 150 21.26 -14.28 36.11
C GLU A 150 22.36 -15.17 36.74
N GLN A 151 23.06 -15.97 35.93
CA GLN A 151 24.22 -16.77 36.31
C GLN A 151 25.48 -15.92 36.52
N GLU A 152 25.69 -14.88 35.72
CA GLU A 152 26.75 -13.88 35.90
C GLU A 152 26.49 -12.96 37.12
N ASP A 153 25.23 -12.59 37.37
CA ASP A 153 24.82 -11.67 38.45
C ASP A 153 24.65 -12.36 39.83
N GLY A 154 24.99 -13.65 39.97
CA GLY A 154 24.99 -14.38 41.25
C GLY A 154 23.62 -14.59 41.92
N LYS A 155 22.50 -14.36 41.23
CA LYS A 155 21.15 -14.46 41.81
C LYS A 155 20.65 -15.92 41.86
N ARG A 156 19.88 -16.26 42.91
CA ARG A 156 19.37 -17.62 43.21
C ARG A 156 18.79 -18.33 41.97
N LYS A 157 19.29 -19.54 41.69
CA LYS A 157 18.83 -20.44 40.61
C LYS A 157 17.37 -20.84 40.82
N TYR A 158 16.45 -20.35 39.98
CA TYR A 158 15.18 -21.05 39.78
C TYR A 158 15.45 -22.20 38.80
N HIS A 159 15.44 -23.44 39.28
CA HIS A 159 15.69 -24.63 38.47
C HIS A 159 14.62 -24.72 37.36
N LYS A 160 14.98 -24.42 36.12
CA LYS A 160 14.10 -24.52 34.95
C LYS A 160 14.65 -25.60 34.04
N LYS A 161 13.78 -26.47 33.52
CA LYS A 161 14.16 -27.56 32.61
C LYS A 161 14.86 -26.97 31.37
N ALA A 162 16.04 -27.49 31.03
CA ALA A 162 16.79 -27.11 29.84
C ALA A 162 15.98 -27.43 28.57
N ASN A 163 16.19 -26.64 27.50
CA ASN A 163 15.71 -26.90 26.14
C ASN A 163 14.19 -27.09 25.98
N THR A 164 13.37 -26.42 26.79
CA THR A 164 11.91 -26.43 26.58
C THR A 164 11.50 -25.42 25.50
N VAL A 165 10.61 -25.82 24.60
CA VAL A 165 10.01 -24.94 23.59
C VAL A 165 9.21 -23.82 24.27
N ARG A 166 9.44 -22.57 23.87
CA ARG A 166 8.79 -21.40 24.45
C ARG A 166 8.51 -20.30 23.42
N LEU A 167 7.46 -19.53 23.69
CA LEU A 167 7.18 -18.28 22.99
C LEU A 167 8.01 -17.15 23.60
N CYS A 168 8.96 -16.60 22.85
CA CYS A 168 9.81 -15.51 23.35
C CYS A 168 10.34 -14.58 22.24
N ALA A 169 9.65 -13.45 22.05
CA ALA A 169 10.09 -12.42 21.12
C ALA A 169 11.41 -11.73 21.53
N ASP A 170 11.77 -11.67 22.81
CA ASP A 170 12.98 -10.96 23.24
C ASP A 170 14.29 -11.71 22.93
N ASP A 171 14.21 -13.03 22.79
CA ASP A 171 15.36 -13.83 22.36
C ASP A 171 15.65 -13.61 20.87
N LEU A 172 14.60 -13.51 20.04
CA LEU A 172 14.73 -13.27 18.60
C LEU A 172 14.88 -11.79 18.21
N PHE A 173 14.20 -10.88 18.90
CA PHE A 173 14.08 -9.47 18.54
C PHE A 173 14.61 -8.58 19.66
N ASN A 174 15.93 -8.46 19.71
CA ASN A 174 16.68 -7.60 20.60
C ASN A 174 17.60 -6.66 19.82
N ARG A 175 18.18 -5.65 20.49
CA ARG A 175 18.97 -4.61 19.81
C ARG A 175 20.07 -5.16 18.88
N GLN A 176 20.81 -6.18 19.32
CA GLN A 176 21.91 -6.75 18.54
C GLN A 176 21.36 -7.53 17.32
N THR A 177 20.33 -8.35 17.52
CA THR A 177 19.74 -9.11 16.42
C THR A 177 19.04 -8.20 15.41
N LEU A 178 18.36 -7.14 15.84
CA LEU A 178 17.76 -6.16 14.94
C LEU A 178 18.81 -5.48 14.05
N ILE A 179 19.95 -5.07 14.60
CA ILE A 179 21.06 -4.52 13.80
C ILE A 179 21.54 -5.57 12.79
N ALA A 180 21.77 -6.81 13.23
CA ALA A 180 22.21 -7.90 12.36
C ALA A 180 21.20 -8.24 11.26
N TYR A 181 19.89 -8.16 11.53
CA TYR A 181 18.84 -8.41 10.53
C TYR A 181 18.89 -7.39 9.41
N HIS A 182 19.07 -6.10 9.73
CA HIS A 182 19.28 -5.09 8.69
C HIS A 182 20.58 -5.32 7.92
N ASP A 183 21.68 -5.75 8.56
CA ASP A 183 22.93 -6.07 7.85
C ASP A 183 22.76 -7.28 6.91
N ASN A 184 22.09 -8.32 7.38
CA ASN A 184 21.88 -9.55 6.62
C ASN A 184 20.91 -9.33 5.46
N TYR A 185 19.81 -8.63 5.70
CA TYR A 185 18.84 -8.33 4.66
C TYR A 185 19.42 -7.42 3.58
N ALA A 186 20.30 -6.46 3.94
CA ALA A 186 21.03 -5.65 2.97
C ALA A 186 21.82 -6.49 1.95
N ARG A 187 22.45 -7.58 2.41
CA ARG A 187 23.21 -8.47 1.53
C ARG A 187 22.32 -9.17 0.51
N VAL A 188 21.11 -9.58 0.91
CA VAL A 188 20.11 -10.17 0.01
C VAL A 188 19.56 -9.11 -0.95
N MET A 189 19.31 -7.90 -0.45
CA MET A 189 18.69 -6.82 -1.20
C MET A 189 19.64 -6.11 -2.19
N ALA A 190 20.96 -6.28 -2.04
CA ALA A 190 21.97 -5.64 -2.87
C ALA A 190 21.77 -5.90 -4.38
N LYS A 191 21.34 -7.11 -4.77
CA LYS A 191 21.10 -7.45 -6.19
C LYS A 191 19.89 -6.75 -6.81
N TYR A 192 19.05 -6.11 -5.99
CA TYR A 192 17.93 -5.29 -6.43
C TYR A 192 18.26 -3.78 -6.38
N GLY A 193 19.52 -3.41 -6.15
CA GLY A 193 19.91 -2.00 -6.02
C GLY A 193 19.51 -1.35 -4.69
N LEU A 194 18.98 -2.14 -3.75
CA LEU A 194 18.52 -1.69 -2.45
C LEU A 194 19.59 -1.85 -1.38
N GLN A 195 19.83 -0.79 -0.60
CA GLN A 195 20.85 -0.76 0.46
C GLN A 195 20.25 -0.61 1.85
N ARG A 196 21.10 -0.84 2.87
CA ARG A 196 20.76 -0.66 4.28
C ARG A 196 20.50 0.82 4.61
N GLY A 197 19.50 1.07 5.44
CA GLY A 197 19.28 2.38 6.06
C GLY A 197 20.43 2.81 7.00
N VAL A 198 20.58 4.12 7.21
CA VAL A 198 21.69 4.73 7.95
C VAL A 198 21.87 4.09 9.34
N ARG A 199 23.09 3.62 9.62
CA ARG A 199 23.44 3.04 10.93
C ARG A 199 23.41 4.13 12.00
N GLY A 200 22.71 3.88 13.09
CA GLY A 200 22.56 4.86 14.18
C GLY A 200 21.61 6.00 13.85
N SER A 201 20.75 5.86 12.84
CA SER A 201 19.72 6.85 12.51
C SER A 201 18.90 7.24 13.74
N GLU A 202 18.75 8.55 13.95
CA GLU A 202 17.92 9.14 15.00
C GLU A 202 16.44 9.26 14.58
N ALA A 203 16.12 8.84 13.35
CA ALA A 203 14.76 8.86 12.84
C ALA A 203 13.83 8.03 13.74
N ARG A 204 12.69 8.62 14.10
CA ARG A 204 11.64 7.93 14.87
C ARG A 204 10.57 7.42 13.92
N HIS A 205 10.13 6.18 14.13
CA HIS A 205 9.01 5.60 13.40
C HIS A 205 7.76 6.48 13.58
N THR A 206 7.16 6.88 12.47
CA THR A 206 5.87 7.58 12.43
C THR A 206 4.79 6.63 11.96
N THR A 207 3.59 6.73 12.54
CA THR A 207 2.46 5.95 12.02
C THR A 207 2.05 6.46 10.64
N THR A 208 1.44 5.61 9.82
CA THR A 208 0.94 6.00 8.49
C THR A 208 0.02 7.22 8.57
N THR A 209 -0.87 7.28 9.57
CA THR A 209 -1.74 8.44 9.82
C THR A 209 -0.97 9.70 10.16
N GLN A 210 0.07 9.60 11.01
CA GLN A 210 0.94 10.74 11.33
C GLN A 210 1.69 11.22 10.10
N TYR A 211 2.24 10.29 9.31
CA TYR A 211 2.95 10.62 8.08
C TYR A 211 2.07 11.42 7.11
N TYR A 212 0.86 10.94 6.81
CA TYR A 212 -0.06 11.67 5.92
C TYR A 212 -0.46 13.04 6.49
N ARG A 213 -0.69 13.14 7.80
CA ARG A 213 -0.98 14.42 8.45
C ARG A 213 0.18 15.41 8.34
N ASP A 214 1.40 14.94 8.53
CA ASP A 214 2.59 15.79 8.49
C ASP A 214 2.92 16.21 7.05
N ILE A 215 2.71 15.33 6.06
CA ILE A 215 2.77 15.67 4.63
C ILE A 215 1.73 16.74 4.28
N GLN A 216 0.48 16.59 4.71
CA GLN A 216 -0.56 17.60 4.47
C GLN A 216 -0.20 18.96 5.07
N LYS A 217 0.33 18.98 6.29
CA LYS A 217 0.80 20.22 6.94
C LYS A 217 1.96 20.86 6.19
N LYS A 218 2.94 20.07 5.76
CA LYS A 218 4.10 20.56 4.98
C LYS A 218 3.66 21.11 3.63
N ASN A 219 2.77 20.43 2.92
CA ASN A 219 2.24 20.92 1.64
C ASN A 219 1.49 22.23 1.84
N ALA A 220 0.62 22.34 2.85
CA ALA A 220 -0.07 23.59 3.14
C ALA A 220 0.89 24.74 3.49
N ALA A 221 1.97 24.46 4.22
CA ALA A 221 3.00 25.45 4.53
C ALA A 221 3.79 25.89 3.28
N LEU A 222 4.20 24.93 2.44
CA LEU A 222 4.87 25.20 1.17
C LEU A 222 3.98 25.98 0.20
N ASP A 223 2.68 25.68 0.14
CA ASP A 223 1.73 26.40 -0.69
C ASP A 223 1.59 27.86 -0.21
N ALA A 224 1.53 28.08 1.11
CA ALA A 224 1.50 29.42 1.68
C ALA A 224 2.80 30.20 1.42
N GLU A 225 3.95 29.54 1.54
CA GLU A 225 5.27 30.14 1.26
C GLU A 225 5.43 30.47 -0.23
N ASN A 226 5.06 29.56 -1.12
CA ASN A 226 5.05 29.79 -2.57
C ASN A 226 4.16 30.97 -2.94
N LYS A 227 2.98 31.09 -2.32
CA LYS A 227 2.09 32.24 -2.53
C LYS A 227 2.74 33.55 -2.08
N ARG A 228 3.35 33.56 -0.89
CA ARG A 228 4.07 34.74 -0.38
C ARG A 228 5.24 35.14 -1.27
N LEU A 229 6.04 34.17 -1.73
CA LEU A 229 7.15 34.42 -2.65
C LEU A 229 6.66 34.96 -3.99
N GLN A 230 5.53 34.49 -4.48
CA GLN A 230 4.92 35.00 -5.70
C GLN A 230 4.45 36.45 -5.53
N GLU A 231 3.81 36.78 -4.39
CA GLU A 231 3.40 38.14 -4.05
C GLU A 231 4.61 39.08 -3.93
N GLN A 232 5.66 38.67 -3.21
CA GLN A 232 6.92 39.44 -3.11
C GLN A 232 7.56 39.66 -4.47
N LYS A 233 7.61 38.62 -5.32
CA LYS A 233 8.13 38.74 -6.68
C LYS A 233 7.36 39.79 -7.47
N THR A 234 6.02 39.78 -7.40
CA THR A 234 5.21 40.78 -8.10
C THR A 234 5.41 42.20 -7.57
N GLU A 235 5.59 42.37 -6.26
CA GLU A 235 5.88 43.66 -5.64
C GLU A 235 7.25 44.19 -6.06
N THR A 236 8.29 43.36 -5.97
CA THR A 236 9.65 43.73 -6.42
C THR A 236 9.70 44.04 -7.92
N GLU A 237 8.95 43.33 -8.77
CA GLU A 237 8.83 43.65 -10.19
C GLU A 237 8.17 45.02 -10.43
N GLN A 238 7.19 45.41 -9.60
CA GLN A 238 6.56 46.72 -9.66
C GLN A 238 7.50 47.83 -9.17
N GLU A 239 8.17 47.62 -8.04
CA GLU A 239 9.17 48.56 -7.50
C GLU A 239 10.32 48.78 -8.49
N LEU A 240 10.85 47.70 -9.08
CA LEU A 240 11.88 47.79 -10.12
C LEU A 240 11.39 48.59 -11.32
N ARG A 241 10.14 48.38 -11.75
CA ARG A 241 9.54 49.15 -12.85
C ARG A 241 9.40 50.63 -12.49
N GLN A 242 9.09 50.95 -11.24
CA GLN A 242 8.97 52.32 -10.77
C GLN A 242 10.35 53.00 -10.63
N ALA A 243 11.32 52.33 -10.04
CA ALA A 243 12.71 52.80 -9.96
C ALA A 243 13.30 53.04 -11.35
N LYS A 244 13.04 52.16 -12.33
CA LYS A 244 13.44 52.37 -13.74
C LYS A 244 12.83 53.64 -14.33
N LYS A 245 11.55 53.92 -14.06
CA LYS A 245 10.91 55.17 -14.48
C LYS A 245 11.54 56.38 -13.82
N GLU A 246 11.76 56.33 -12.51
CA GLU A 246 12.36 57.42 -11.73
C GLU A 246 13.77 57.75 -12.20
N VAL A 247 14.61 56.75 -12.41
CA VAL A 247 15.97 56.89 -12.98
C VAL A 247 15.91 57.50 -14.39
N GLN A 248 14.93 57.12 -15.21
CA GLN A 248 14.78 57.70 -16.54
C GLN A 248 14.37 59.18 -16.47
N THR A 249 13.49 59.57 -15.57
CA THR A 249 13.15 60.97 -15.31
C THR A 249 14.32 61.77 -14.73
N GLU A 250 15.08 61.20 -13.80
CA GLU A 250 16.27 61.86 -13.24
C GLU A 250 17.39 61.98 -14.29
N LYS A 251 17.54 61.04 -15.21
CA LYS A 251 18.43 61.21 -16.39
C LYS A 251 18.00 62.37 -17.27
N LEU A 252 16.70 62.53 -17.52
CA LEU A 252 16.17 63.65 -18.32
C LEU A 252 16.38 64.99 -17.60
N LYS A 253 16.12 65.06 -16.29
CA LYS A 253 16.42 66.25 -15.48
C LYS A 253 17.91 66.53 -15.39
N GLY A 254 18.74 65.51 -15.20
CA GLY A 254 20.20 65.62 -15.16
C GLY A 254 20.74 66.17 -16.48
N ALA A 255 20.28 65.66 -17.62
CA ALA A 255 20.63 66.20 -18.95
C ALA A 255 20.19 67.67 -19.12
N ALA A 256 18.99 68.03 -18.65
CA ALA A 256 18.52 69.42 -18.65
C ALA A 256 19.31 70.31 -17.69
N THR A 257 19.70 69.78 -16.53
CA THR A 257 20.50 70.47 -15.52
C THR A 257 21.92 70.67 -16.03
N THR A 258 22.57 69.67 -16.62
CA THR A 258 23.87 69.79 -17.29
C THR A 258 23.81 70.75 -18.47
N ALA A 259 22.73 70.79 -19.24
CA ALA A 259 22.54 71.82 -20.26
C ALA A 259 22.45 73.22 -19.64
N ALA A 260 21.72 73.38 -18.53
CA ALA A 260 21.64 74.65 -17.78
C ALA A 260 22.94 75.00 -17.04
N THR A 261 23.71 74.00 -16.60
CA THR A 261 24.99 74.15 -15.88
C THR A 261 26.08 74.47 -16.88
N ASN A 262 26.05 73.94 -18.11
CA ASN A 262 26.94 74.38 -19.19
C ASN A 262 26.64 75.82 -19.63
N ILE A 263 25.39 76.28 -19.48
CA ILE A 263 25.03 77.70 -19.66
C ILE A 263 25.55 78.54 -18.47
N ALA A 264 25.48 78.02 -17.23
CA ALA A 264 25.90 78.70 -16.00
C ALA A 264 27.42 78.60 -15.67
N GLU A 265 28.14 77.60 -16.18
CA GLU A 265 29.60 77.43 -16.08
C GLU A 265 30.34 78.49 -16.89
N SER A 266 29.64 79.22 -17.76
CA SER A 266 30.17 80.50 -18.26
C SER A 266 30.32 81.57 -17.17
N VAL A 267 29.81 81.34 -15.94
CA VAL A 267 29.78 82.34 -14.85
C VAL A 267 30.26 81.81 -13.47
N GLY A 268 30.43 80.50 -13.25
CA GLY A 268 30.53 79.93 -11.90
C GLY A 268 31.84 79.21 -11.52
N SER A 269 33.02 79.68 -11.91
CA SER A 269 34.27 79.16 -11.34
C SER A 269 34.37 79.58 -9.87
N LEU A 270 34.82 78.67 -8.98
CA LEU A 270 35.27 78.89 -7.58
C LEU A 270 34.31 78.36 -6.49
N PHE A 271 34.34 77.05 -6.21
CA PHE A 271 34.70 76.44 -4.91
C PHE A 271 34.24 74.96 -4.83
N GLY A 272 35.13 74.02 -4.46
CA GLY A 272 34.78 72.65 -4.05
C GLY A 272 35.21 71.48 -4.94
N SER A 273 36.19 71.65 -5.85
CA SER A 273 36.46 70.74 -6.97
C SER A 273 36.90 69.30 -6.63
N ASN A 274 37.57 69.03 -5.51
CA ASN A 274 38.20 67.71 -5.30
C ASN A 274 37.28 66.62 -4.73
N LYS A 275 36.38 66.95 -3.79
CA LYS A 275 35.45 65.95 -3.20
C LYS A 275 34.29 65.63 -4.16
N VAL A 276 33.86 66.62 -4.92
CA VAL A 276 32.86 66.46 -6.00
C VAL A 276 33.40 65.55 -7.09
N LYS A 277 34.64 65.75 -7.57
CA LYS A 277 35.28 64.88 -8.56
C LYS A 277 35.43 63.43 -8.10
N THR A 278 35.70 63.19 -6.83
CA THR A 278 35.78 61.81 -6.29
C THR A 278 34.40 61.15 -6.28
N LEU A 279 33.38 61.85 -5.79
CA LEU A 279 32.01 61.34 -5.78
C LEU A 279 31.47 61.11 -7.20
N GLU A 280 31.79 61.97 -8.16
CA GLU A 280 31.42 61.78 -9.57
C GLU A 280 32.03 60.51 -10.17
N ARG A 281 33.29 60.20 -9.82
CA ARG A 281 33.98 58.97 -10.27
C ARG A 281 33.39 57.72 -9.65
N GLU A 282 33.09 57.75 -8.35
CA GLU A 282 32.43 56.62 -7.66
C GLU A 282 31.03 56.38 -8.21
N ASN A 283 30.27 57.45 -8.46
CA ASN A 283 28.92 57.36 -9.01
C ASN A 283 28.94 56.79 -10.45
N THR A 284 29.89 57.23 -11.29
CA THR A 284 30.07 56.65 -12.62
C THR A 284 30.55 55.19 -12.60
N ALA A 285 31.31 54.77 -11.59
CA ALA A 285 31.69 53.37 -11.42
C ALA A 285 30.47 52.51 -11.02
N LEU A 286 29.67 52.98 -10.06
CA LEU A 286 28.42 52.31 -9.64
C LEU A 286 27.42 52.19 -10.80
N TYR A 287 27.27 53.23 -11.64
CA TYR A 287 26.40 53.14 -12.82
C TYR A 287 26.85 52.09 -13.83
N ARG A 288 28.16 51.87 -14.00
CA ARG A 288 28.66 50.80 -14.87
C ARG A 288 28.37 49.43 -14.27
N GLU A 289 28.58 49.26 -12.96
CA GLU A 289 28.31 47.99 -12.27
C GLU A 289 26.82 47.61 -12.34
N VAL A 290 25.93 48.57 -12.09
CA VAL A 290 24.48 48.39 -12.25
C VAL A 290 24.12 47.96 -13.67
N ALA A 291 24.70 48.61 -14.69
CA ALA A 291 24.45 48.22 -16.09
C ALA A 291 24.89 46.78 -16.38
N THR A 292 26.06 46.35 -15.87
CA THR A 292 26.53 44.97 -16.04
C THR A 292 25.65 43.94 -15.32
N HIS A 293 25.12 44.29 -14.15
CA HIS A 293 24.19 43.44 -13.43
C HIS A 293 22.83 43.34 -14.12
N GLU A 294 22.32 44.43 -14.69
CA GLU A 294 21.08 44.41 -15.48
C GLU A 294 21.19 43.48 -16.69
N GLU A 295 22.31 43.54 -17.42
CA GLU A 295 22.57 42.65 -18.56
C GLU A 295 22.67 41.17 -18.13
N THR A 296 23.31 40.90 -16.99
CA THR A 296 23.42 39.55 -16.43
C THR A 296 22.06 38.99 -16.01
N ILE A 297 21.22 39.83 -15.39
CA ILE A 297 19.86 39.45 -14.99
C ILE A 297 19.02 39.11 -16.23
N GLU A 298 19.12 39.90 -17.29
CA GLU A 298 18.39 39.65 -18.54
C GLU A 298 18.81 38.32 -19.19
N ILE A 299 20.12 38.02 -19.22
CA ILE A 299 20.64 36.74 -19.71
C ILE A 299 20.10 35.56 -18.88
N LEU A 300 20.11 35.68 -17.56
CA LEU A 300 19.61 34.64 -16.66
C LEU A 300 18.10 34.44 -16.80
N GLN A 301 17.33 35.52 -16.94
CA GLN A 301 15.89 35.46 -17.17
C GLN A 301 15.57 34.74 -18.49
N ASN A 302 16.27 35.07 -19.58
CA ASN A 302 16.13 34.39 -20.86
C ASN A 302 16.49 32.90 -20.76
N ARG A 303 17.52 32.54 -19.99
CA ARG A 303 17.92 31.15 -19.78
C ARG A 303 16.87 30.37 -18.98
N ILE A 304 16.32 30.95 -17.92
CA ILE A 304 15.23 30.35 -17.13
C ILE A 304 13.99 30.13 -18.01
N HIS A 305 13.61 31.13 -18.79
CA HIS A 305 12.45 31.02 -19.68
C HIS A 305 12.63 29.91 -20.74
N THR A 306 13.83 29.83 -21.32
CA THR A 306 14.18 28.78 -22.29
C THR A 306 14.10 27.39 -21.65
N MET A 307 14.66 27.23 -20.44
CA MET A 307 14.61 25.96 -19.71
C MET A 307 13.18 25.56 -19.34
N GLN A 308 12.34 26.50 -18.91
CA GLN A 308 10.93 26.23 -18.59
C GLN A 308 10.14 25.79 -19.81
N THR A 309 10.37 26.45 -20.95
CA THR A 309 9.71 26.12 -22.23
C THR A 309 10.09 24.71 -22.69
N GLU A 310 11.39 24.39 -22.64
CA GLU A 310 11.89 23.07 -23.03
C GLU A 310 11.40 21.97 -22.08
N HIS A 311 11.38 22.23 -20.77
CA HIS A 311 10.84 21.28 -19.79
C HIS A 311 9.35 21.00 -20.02
N ASN A 312 8.55 22.04 -20.27
CA ASN A 312 7.13 21.89 -20.58
C ASN A 312 6.91 21.09 -21.87
N ARG A 313 7.75 21.32 -22.88
CA ARG A 313 7.73 20.57 -24.15
C ARG A 313 7.99 19.08 -23.92
N GLN A 314 9.03 18.74 -23.14
CA GLN A 314 9.37 17.35 -22.81
C GLN A 314 8.25 16.66 -22.02
N LEU A 315 7.63 17.37 -21.07
CA LEU A 315 6.56 16.83 -20.25
C LEU A 315 5.31 16.52 -21.07
N LEU A 316 4.97 17.38 -22.05
CA LEU A 316 3.89 17.14 -23.01
C LEU A 316 4.20 15.93 -23.91
N GLU A 317 5.42 15.81 -24.39
CA GLU A 317 5.88 14.71 -25.26
C GLU A 317 5.80 13.35 -24.54
N ILE A 318 6.26 13.29 -23.29
CA ILE A 318 6.16 12.11 -22.43
C ILE A 318 4.68 11.74 -22.19
N GLN A 319 3.84 12.72 -21.85
CA GLN A 319 2.41 12.48 -21.63
C GLN A 319 1.68 12.00 -22.89
N GLN A 320 2.08 12.47 -24.07
CA GLN A 320 1.51 12.04 -25.34
C GLN A 320 1.95 10.62 -25.69
N ASN A 321 3.23 10.30 -25.52
CA ASN A 321 3.77 8.96 -25.75
C ASN A 321 3.12 7.93 -24.81
N HIS A 322 2.99 8.26 -23.53
CA HIS A 322 2.31 7.40 -22.56
C HIS A 322 0.83 7.16 -22.95
N ARG A 323 0.10 8.22 -23.34
CA ARG A 323 -1.29 8.08 -23.81
C ARG A 323 -1.40 7.17 -25.03
N LYS A 324 -0.48 7.31 -25.99
CA LYS A 324 -0.43 6.46 -27.18
C LYS A 324 -0.17 4.99 -26.82
N GLU A 325 0.82 4.73 -25.98
CA GLU A 325 1.16 3.38 -25.54
C GLU A 325 0.00 2.71 -24.77
N MET A 326 -0.68 3.45 -23.90
CA MET A 326 -1.85 2.96 -23.18
C MET A 326 -3.02 2.64 -24.12
N ALA A 327 -3.26 3.47 -25.13
CA ALA A 327 -4.26 3.20 -26.15
C ALA A 327 -3.92 1.94 -26.97
N GLU A 328 -2.66 1.79 -27.40
CA GLU A 328 -2.19 0.60 -28.15
C GLU A 328 -2.29 -0.67 -27.31
N LYS A 329 -1.91 -0.64 -26.03
CA LYS A 329 -2.07 -1.78 -25.10
C LYS A 329 -3.54 -2.14 -24.91
N SER A 330 -4.42 -1.15 -24.76
CA SER A 330 -5.87 -1.37 -24.61
C SER A 330 -6.48 -2.03 -25.86
N VAL A 331 -6.09 -1.59 -27.06
CA VAL A 331 -6.52 -2.21 -28.32
C VAL A 331 -6.02 -3.65 -28.42
N ARG A 332 -4.72 -3.90 -28.17
CA ARG A 332 -4.16 -5.26 -28.18
C ARG A 332 -4.88 -6.19 -27.20
N HIS A 333 -5.12 -5.73 -25.97
CA HIS A 333 -5.82 -6.52 -24.97
C HIS A 333 -7.26 -6.83 -25.39
N LYS A 334 -7.97 -5.85 -25.98
CA LYS A 334 -9.32 -6.07 -26.52
C LYS A 334 -9.33 -7.12 -27.63
N ASP A 335 -8.32 -7.12 -28.50
CA ASP A 335 -8.18 -8.11 -29.58
C ASP A 335 -7.86 -9.51 -29.04
N GLU A 336 -6.96 -9.61 -28.05
CA GLU A 336 -6.66 -10.87 -27.36
C GLU A 336 -7.90 -11.45 -26.67
N VAL A 337 -8.63 -10.63 -25.91
CA VAL A 337 -9.88 -11.04 -25.24
C VAL A 337 -10.92 -11.48 -26.27
N SER A 338 -11.05 -10.77 -27.39
CA SER A 338 -11.96 -11.17 -28.48
C SER A 338 -11.53 -12.49 -29.12
N GLY A 339 -10.22 -12.72 -29.27
CA GLY A 339 -9.64 -13.97 -29.74
C GLY A 339 -9.94 -15.14 -28.80
N LEU A 340 -9.72 -14.96 -27.49
CA LEU A 340 -10.04 -15.97 -26.47
C LEU A 340 -11.54 -16.26 -26.42
N LYS A 341 -12.39 -15.23 -26.49
CA LYS A 341 -13.85 -15.40 -26.54
C LYS A 341 -14.27 -16.28 -27.71
N ARG A 342 -13.72 -16.03 -28.91
CA ARG A 342 -13.98 -16.85 -30.10
C ARG A 342 -13.52 -18.30 -29.93
N ILE A 343 -12.39 -18.53 -29.24
CA ILE A 343 -11.91 -19.89 -28.93
C ILE A 343 -12.88 -20.59 -27.97
N ILE A 344 -13.30 -19.91 -26.90
CA ILE A 344 -14.27 -20.44 -25.94
C ILE A 344 -15.61 -20.76 -26.63
N GLU A 345 -16.10 -19.89 -27.50
CA GLU A 345 -17.32 -20.12 -28.28
C GLU A 345 -17.21 -21.39 -29.14
N LYS A 346 -16.08 -21.61 -29.82
CA LYS A 346 -15.82 -22.84 -30.58
C LYS A 346 -15.75 -24.08 -29.68
N LEU A 347 -15.05 -23.99 -28.55
CA LEU A 347 -14.95 -25.10 -27.59
C LEU A 347 -16.33 -25.47 -27.02
N CYS A 348 -17.14 -24.48 -26.65
CA CYS A 348 -18.51 -24.69 -26.19
C CYS A 348 -19.43 -25.29 -27.27
N ALA A 349 -19.17 -25.00 -28.56
CA ALA A 349 -19.89 -25.62 -29.67
C ALA A 349 -19.49 -27.09 -29.87
N TRP A 350 -18.21 -27.43 -29.74
CA TRP A 350 -17.72 -28.81 -29.85
C TRP A 350 -18.06 -29.66 -28.63
N PHE A 351 -18.09 -29.06 -27.44
CA PHE A 351 -18.35 -29.73 -26.19
C PHE A 351 -19.51 -29.06 -25.43
N PRO A 352 -20.77 -29.37 -25.78
CA PRO A 352 -21.94 -28.77 -25.12
C PRO A 352 -21.97 -28.96 -23.59
N MET A 353 -21.44 -30.09 -23.10
CA MET A 353 -21.31 -30.35 -21.66
C MET A 353 -20.35 -29.38 -20.96
N ALA A 354 -19.32 -28.88 -21.65
CA ALA A 354 -18.42 -27.88 -21.09
C ALA A 354 -19.15 -26.56 -20.82
N LYS A 355 -20.07 -26.16 -21.71
CA LYS A 355 -20.94 -24.99 -21.52
C LYS A 355 -21.81 -25.14 -20.27
N GLU A 356 -22.36 -26.33 -20.04
CA GLU A 356 -23.16 -26.61 -18.84
C GLU A 356 -22.32 -26.64 -17.56
N ILE A 357 -21.09 -27.15 -17.61
CA ILE A 357 -20.15 -27.08 -16.48
C ILE A 357 -19.84 -25.62 -16.12
N MET A 358 -19.55 -24.76 -17.10
CA MET A 358 -19.30 -23.33 -16.87
C MET A 358 -20.52 -22.61 -16.28
N ARG A 359 -21.74 -23.00 -16.72
CA ARG A 359 -23.00 -22.48 -16.16
C ARG A 359 -23.16 -22.88 -14.69
N ILE A 360 -22.92 -24.15 -14.37
CA ILE A 360 -22.98 -24.65 -12.99
C ILE A 360 -21.90 -24.04 -12.12
N GLU A 361 -20.70 -23.83 -12.65
CA GLU A 361 -19.61 -23.18 -11.94
C GLU A 361 -20.01 -21.75 -11.52
N SER A 362 -20.58 -20.99 -12.46
CA SER A 362 -21.11 -19.65 -12.22
C SER A 362 -22.23 -19.66 -11.17
N LEU A 363 -23.17 -20.61 -11.27
CA LEU A 363 -24.25 -20.79 -10.31
C LEU A 363 -23.71 -21.11 -8.90
N CYS A 364 -22.72 -21.99 -8.78
CA CYS A 364 -22.15 -22.33 -7.47
C CYS A 364 -21.50 -21.12 -6.81
N ARG A 365 -20.75 -20.30 -7.56
CA ARG A 365 -20.16 -19.06 -7.03
C ARG A 365 -21.23 -18.06 -6.60
N LEU A 366 -22.28 -17.88 -7.41
CA LEU A 366 -23.41 -17.01 -7.10
C LEU A 366 -24.13 -17.44 -5.81
N VAL A 367 -24.34 -18.74 -5.63
CA VAL A 367 -24.94 -19.32 -4.43
C VAL A 367 -24.05 -19.14 -3.19
N GLY A 368 -22.76 -18.87 -3.37
CA GLY A 368 -21.82 -18.56 -2.28
C GLY A 368 -20.81 -19.67 -1.97
N PHE A 369 -20.65 -20.66 -2.85
CA PHE A 369 -19.56 -21.64 -2.71
C PHE A 369 -18.21 -21.03 -3.07
N ASN A 370 -17.18 -21.39 -2.32
CA ASN A 370 -15.80 -21.01 -2.64
C ASN A 370 -15.23 -21.86 -3.78
N GLU A 371 -14.07 -21.47 -4.31
CA GLU A 371 -13.44 -22.13 -5.46
C GLU A 371 -13.32 -23.65 -5.30
N ARG A 372 -12.79 -24.13 -4.17
CA ARG A 372 -12.61 -25.57 -3.91
C ARG A 372 -13.95 -26.33 -3.86
N GLN A 373 -14.97 -25.72 -3.26
CA GLN A 373 -16.32 -26.28 -3.18
C GLN A 373 -16.94 -26.34 -4.58
N THR A 374 -16.86 -25.25 -5.34
CA THR A 374 -17.30 -25.17 -6.73
C THR A 374 -16.62 -26.23 -7.59
N THR A 375 -15.30 -26.38 -7.50
CA THR A 375 -14.54 -27.41 -8.21
C THR A 375 -15.00 -28.83 -7.84
N THR A 376 -15.25 -29.08 -6.55
CA THR A 376 -15.75 -30.39 -6.08
C THR A 376 -17.10 -30.71 -6.72
N LEU A 377 -18.00 -29.73 -6.76
CA LEU A 377 -19.33 -29.85 -7.34
C LEU A 377 -19.28 -30.00 -8.87
N THR A 378 -18.46 -29.23 -9.58
CA THR A 378 -18.34 -29.31 -11.05
C THR A 378 -17.71 -30.63 -11.52
N TYR A 379 -16.89 -31.28 -10.69
CA TYR A 379 -16.45 -32.67 -10.92
C TYR A 379 -17.52 -33.73 -10.60
N GLY A 380 -18.71 -33.32 -10.17
CA GLY A 380 -19.83 -34.21 -9.84
C GLY A 380 -19.71 -34.93 -8.49
N LYS A 381 -18.73 -34.55 -7.66
CA LYS A 381 -18.54 -35.13 -6.34
C LYS A 381 -19.53 -34.52 -5.33
N PRO A 382 -20.09 -35.33 -4.41
CA PRO A 382 -20.96 -34.82 -3.36
C PRO A 382 -20.16 -33.95 -2.38
N LEU A 383 -20.76 -32.86 -1.92
CA LEU A 383 -20.21 -31.93 -0.95
C LEU A 383 -21.18 -31.79 0.22
N ILE A 384 -20.73 -32.03 1.45
CA ILE A 384 -21.51 -31.69 2.65
C ILE A 384 -21.12 -30.29 3.07
N TYR A 385 -22.10 -29.39 3.17
CA TYR A 385 -21.85 -27.99 3.51
C TYR A 385 -22.83 -27.50 4.58
N GLU A 386 -22.30 -26.68 5.47
CA GLU A 386 -23.01 -25.96 6.52
C GLU A 386 -22.63 -24.49 6.40
N GLY A 387 -23.62 -23.60 6.32
CA GLY A 387 -23.37 -22.18 6.12
C GLY A 387 -24.52 -21.47 5.41
N LYS A 388 -24.21 -20.27 4.91
CA LYS A 388 -25.17 -19.43 4.19
C LYS A 388 -25.10 -19.70 2.69
N LEU A 389 -26.27 -19.76 2.07
CA LEU A 389 -26.46 -19.84 0.62
C LEU A 389 -27.26 -18.63 0.16
N TYR A 390 -26.82 -17.98 -0.90
CA TYR A 390 -27.52 -16.85 -1.51
C TYR A 390 -28.47 -17.31 -2.61
N SER A 391 -29.71 -16.81 -2.54
CA SER A 391 -30.73 -16.95 -3.58
C SER A 391 -30.84 -15.62 -4.33
N GLU A 392 -30.51 -15.64 -5.62
CA GLU A 392 -30.71 -14.50 -6.51
C GLU A 392 -32.21 -14.21 -6.71
N GLU A 393 -33.03 -15.25 -6.91
CA GLU A 393 -34.50 -15.13 -7.10
C GLU A 393 -35.19 -14.40 -5.95
N HIS A 394 -34.73 -14.60 -4.72
CA HIS A 394 -35.31 -13.97 -3.52
C HIS A 394 -34.43 -12.85 -2.94
N ASN A 395 -33.34 -12.51 -3.62
CA ASN A 395 -32.33 -11.53 -3.22
C ASN A 395 -31.92 -11.61 -1.73
N ARG A 396 -31.67 -12.82 -1.22
CA ARG A 396 -31.35 -13.04 0.19
C ARG A 396 -30.63 -14.35 0.45
N SER A 397 -30.02 -14.44 1.63
CA SER A 397 -29.35 -15.67 2.07
C SER A 397 -30.20 -16.52 3.01
N PHE A 398 -30.07 -17.83 2.88
CA PHE A 398 -30.67 -18.85 3.75
C PHE A 398 -29.55 -19.69 4.38
N THR A 399 -29.74 -20.11 5.62
CA THR A 399 -28.75 -20.94 6.34
C THR A 399 -29.11 -22.42 6.21
N THR A 400 -28.12 -23.27 5.98
CA THR A 400 -28.28 -24.73 5.95
C THR A 400 -27.49 -25.38 7.06
N GLU A 401 -28.12 -26.28 7.80
CA GLU A 401 -27.48 -27.12 8.81
C GLU A 401 -27.08 -28.46 8.15
N ARG A 402 -25.82 -28.53 7.68
CA ARG A 402 -25.18 -29.75 7.16
C ARG A 402 -25.97 -30.47 6.05
N ALA A 403 -26.16 -29.79 4.92
CA ALA A 403 -26.85 -30.33 3.76
C ALA A 403 -25.88 -30.93 2.72
N GLY A 404 -26.33 -31.96 2.00
CA GLY A 404 -25.56 -32.61 0.93
C GLY A 404 -25.85 -31.99 -0.43
N PHE A 405 -24.82 -31.49 -1.10
CA PHE A 405 -24.88 -30.86 -2.42
C PHE A 405 -24.24 -31.76 -3.47
N GLN A 406 -24.83 -31.81 -4.66
CA GLN A 406 -24.24 -32.53 -5.78
C GLN A 406 -24.70 -31.90 -7.10
N VAL A 407 -23.85 -31.98 -8.13
CA VAL A 407 -24.25 -31.68 -9.50
C VAL A 407 -24.61 -32.99 -10.18
N VAL A 408 -25.85 -33.07 -10.66
CA VAL A 408 -26.40 -34.25 -11.33
C VAL A 408 -26.89 -33.86 -12.72
N LYS A 409 -27.06 -34.84 -13.61
CA LYS A 409 -27.75 -34.62 -14.89
C LYS A 409 -29.23 -34.37 -14.63
N ASP A 410 -29.81 -33.44 -15.34
CA ASP A 410 -31.24 -33.16 -15.23
C ASP A 410 -32.05 -34.40 -15.68
N PRO A 411 -33.05 -34.85 -14.89
CA PRO A 411 -33.87 -36.00 -15.26
C PRO A 411 -34.68 -35.81 -16.54
N ALA A 412 -35.13 -34.58 -16.82
CA ALA A 412 -35.91 -34.24 -18.01
C ALA A 412 -35.04 -34.00 -19.24
N ASP A 413 -33.82 -33.50 -19.05
CA ASP A 413 -32.87 -33.22 -20.11
C ASP A 413 -31.46 -33.64 -19.72
N LYS A 414 -31.04 -34.86 -20.11
CA LYS A 414 -29.72 -35.42 -19.77
C LYS A 414 -28.54 -34.61 -20.32
N SER A 415 -28.79 -33.62 -21.19
CA SER A 415 -27.77 -32.70 -21.67
C SER A 415 -27.49 -31.55 -20.70
N LYS A 416 -28.37 -31.33 -19.70
CA LYS A 416 -28.25 -30.27 -18.70
C LYS A 416 -27.77 -30.81 -17.36
N LEU A 417 -27.15 -29.93 -16.60
CA LEU A 417 -26.71 -30.20 -15.23
C LEU A 417 -27.57 -29.41 -14.23
N THR A 418 -27.86 -30.00 -13.08
CA THR A 418 -28.64 -29.36 -12.03
C THR A 418 -27.92 -29.51 -10.70
N LEU A 419 -27.75 -28.40 -9.99
CA LEU A 419 -27.26 -28.39 -8.63
C LEU A 419 -28.41 -28.78 -7.70
N VAL A 420 -28.22 -29.87 -6.95
CA VAL A 420 -29.20 -30.38 -6.00
C VAL A 420 -28.68 -30.28 -4.57
N ILE A 421 -29.58 -30.02 -3.64
CA ILE A 421 -29.41 -30.06 -2.19
C ILE A 421 -30.31 -31.16 -1.64
N ASN A 422 -29.75 -32.15 -0.95
CA ASN A 422 -30.47 -33.33 -0.43
C ASN A 422 -31.38 -34.01 -1.47
N ARG A 423 -30.89 -34.14 -2.72
CA ARG A 423 -31.60 -34.70 -3.89
C ARG A 423 -32.74 -33.84 -4.44
N GLN A 424 -32.88 -32.59 -4.00
CA GLN A 424 -33.84 -31.62 -4.51
C GLN A 424 -33.13 -30.51 -5.29
N PRO A 425 -33.64 -30.03 -6.44
CA PRO A 425 -33.08 -28.88 -7.15
C PRO A 425 -32.94 -27.66 -6.23
N ILE A 426 -31.79 -26.99 -6.27
CA ILE A 426 -31.48 -25.90 -5.32
C ILE A 426 -32.47 -24.73 -5.40
N GLY A 427 -33.04 -24.45 -6.58
CA GLY A 427 -34.07 -23.43 -6.76
C GLY A 427 -35.40 -23.79 -6.08
N GLU A 428 -35.79 -25.06 -6.08
CA GLU A 428 -36.99 -25.51 -5.34
C GLU A 428 -36.77 -25.41 -3.84
N TRP A 429 -35.59 -25.80 -3.36
CA TRP A 429 -35.25 -25.67 -1.96
C TRP A 429 -35.29 -24.21 -1.50
N PHE A 430 -34.79 -23.26 -2.29
CA PHE A 430 -34.89 -21.84 -1.98
C PHE A 430 -36.34 -21.35 -1.88
N ARG A 431 -37.21 -21.78 -2.80
CA ARG A 431 -38.64 -21.45 -2.76
C ARG A 431 -39.29 -21.97 -1.49
N GLU A 432 -39.01 -23.20 -1.08
CA GLU A 432 -39.52 -23.76 0.17
C GLU A 432 -39.04 -23.01 1.41
N GLN A 433 -37.75 -22.65 1.47
CA GLN A 433 -37.22 -21.86 2.59
C GLN A 433 -37.85 -20.47 2.65
N PHE A 434 -38.08 -19.85 1.49
CA PHE A 434 -38.74 -18.56 1.41
C PHE A 434 -40.21 -18.62 1.85
N ASP A 435 -40.95 -19.66 1.46
CA ASP A 435 -42.34 -19.86 1.87
C ASP A 435 -42.46 -20.12 3.37
N ARG A 436 -41.59 -20.94 3.96
CA ARG A 436 -41.53 -21.14 5.43
C ARG A 436 -41.28 -19.84 6.16
N LEU A 437 -40.32 -19.05 5.67
CA LEU A 437 -40.03 -17.72 6.21
C LEU A 437 -41.26 -16.80 6.11
N ARG A 438 -41.93 -16.77 4.96
CA ARG A 438 -43.15 -15.96 4.76
C ARG A 438 -44.31 -16.37 5.68
N GLN A 439 -44.48 -17.67 5.92
CA GLN A 439 -45.51 -18.19 6.85
C GLN A 439 -45.18 -17.82 8.30
N SER A 440 -43.91 -17.89 8.71
CA SER A 440 -43.48 -17.49 10.06
C SER A 440 -43.75 -16.02 10.37
N ILE A 441 -43.67 -15.15 9.35
CA ILE A 441 -43.95 -13.71 9.48
C ILE A 441 -45.46 -13.42 9.55
N ARG A 442 -46.31 -14.33 9.03
CA ARG A 442 -47.77 -14.17 8.96
C ARG A 442 -48.54 -14.73 10.16
N GLN A 443 -47.89 -15.41 11.11
CA GLN A 443 -48.56 -15.90 12.32
C GLN A 443 -48.75 -14.77 13.35
N PRO A 444 -49.98 -14.51 13.84
CA PRO A 444 -50.19 -13.59 14.96
C PRO A 444 -49.56 -14.18 16.23
N ILE A 445 -48.72 -13.39 16.90
CA ILE A 445 -48.17 -13.73 18.21
C ILE A 445 -49.34 -13.93 19.19
N GLN A 446 -49.56 -15.16 19.69
CA GLN A 446 -50.55 -15.41 20.74
C GLN A 446 -50.12 -14.72 22.05
N PRO A 447 -51.01 -13.96 22.73
CA PRO A 447 -50.68 -13.39 24.03
C PRO A 447 -50.53 -14.49 25.08
N GLN A 448 -49.39 -14.50 25.78
CA GLN A 448 -49.16 -15.34 26.96
C GLN A 448 -50.28 -15.13 27.99
N ARG A 449 -51.05 -16.17 28.28
CA ARG A 449 -51.99 -16.19 29.41
C ARG A 449 -51.21 -16.10 30.72
N LYS A 450 -51.37 -14.99 31.44
CA LYS A 450 -50.97 -14.84 32.84
C LYS A 450 -51.68 -15.89 33.69
N SER A 451 -50.90 -16.68 34.43
CA SER A 451 -51.36 -17.61 35.46
C SER A 451 -52.12 -16.85 36.56
N ARG A 452 -53.38 -17.22 36.80
CA ARG A 452 -54.09 -16.86 38.03
C ARG A 452 -53.51 -17.71 39.16
N GLY A 453 -52.88 -17.06 40.14
CA GLY A 453 -52.64 -17.66 41.45
C GLY A 453 -53.97 -17.87 42.17
N ILE A 454 -54.11 -19.01 42.82
CA ILE A 454 -55.14 -19.28 43.82
C ILE A 454 -54.40 -19.66 45.10
N THR A 455 -54.70 -18.89 46.15
CA THR A 455 -54.46 -19.15 47.58
C THR A 455 -55.12 -20.43 48.04
#